data_AF-A0A7W7MF91-F1
#
_entry.id   AF-A0A7W7MF91-F1
#
_cell.length_a   1.000
_cell.length_b   1.000
_cell.length_c   1.000
_cell.angle_alpha   90.00
_cell.angle_beta   90.00
_cell.angle_gamma   90.00
#
_symmetry.space_group_name_H-M   'P 1'
#
loop_
_entity.id
_entity.type
_entity.pdbx_description
1 polymer ?
#
loop_
_entity_poly.entity_id
_entity_poly.type
_entity_poly.pdbx_seq_one_letter_code
_entity_poly.pdbx_strand_id
1 'polypeptide(L)'
;MSRTTLVVPAQHVGSLEVPSQALDDASPVVVWLNAPTDGFCGSGRMAVPLAARSVKSAGRFLLEFRLRPFIGWLVFAAYTVMSDGYMRGLLSSVPQVVLAAALGGWLTFASNRPRQLPYRTHVGDVVVPRVHADTARRWVESNPNVRTTDDPVARPQPPLFYAVWSTVLLLGSIGVGTYLANDGREQSLAIWVAVAAVFVSGVRTALKTLPLGYIRWEPGEQS
;
A
#
# COMPACT_ATOMS: atom_id res chain seq x y z
N MET A 1 22.57 -7.88 8.52
CA MET A 1 22.17 -8.81 7.42
C MET A 1 21.80 -7.97 6.22
N SER A 2 22.52 -8.11 5.11
CA SER A 2 22.26 -7.39 3.86
C SER A 2 20.95 -7.85 3.25
N ARG A 3 20.10 -6.90 2.87
CA ARG A 3 18.83 -7.13 2.17
C ARG A 3 18.87 -6.36 0.87
N THR A 4 18.51 -7.02 -0.22
CA THR A 4 18.47 -6.41 -1.56
C THR A 4 17.08 -6.52 -2.16
N THR A 5 16.83 -5.83 -3.26
CA THR A 5 15.58 -5.93 -4.01
C THR A 5 15.80 -6.70 -5.29
N LEU A 6 14.91 -7.65 -5.58
CA LEU A 6 14.92 -8.40 -6.83
C LEU A 6 13.92 -7.79 -7.80
N VAL A 7 14.34 -7.66 -9.06
CA VAL A 7 13.49 -7.24 -10.17
C VAL A 7 13.42 -8.40 -11.16
N VAL A 8 12.20 -8.88 -11.39
CA VAL A 8 11.85 -9.96 -12.30
C VAL A 8 11.13 -9.35 -13.51
N PRO A 9 11.68 -9.46 -14.73
CA PRO A 9 11.03 -8.94 -15.92
C PRO A 9 9.67 -9.61 -16.14
N ALA A 10 8.67 -8.82 -16.54
CA ALA A 10 7.27 -9.27 -16.68
C ALA A 10 7.11 -10.57 -17.50
N GLN A 11 7.87 -10.67 -18.58
CA GLN A 11 7.83 -11.79 -19.53
C GLN A 11 8.41 -13.11 -18.98
N HIS A 12 9.19 -13.05 -17.90
CA HIS A 12 9.86 -14.21 -17.31
C HIS A 12 9.24 -14.67 -15.98
N VAL A 13 8.17 -14.01 -15.52
CA VAL A 13 7.51 -14.36 -14.25
C VAL A 13 6.93 -15.77 -14.30
N GLY A 14 6.39 -16.20 -15.45
CA GLY A 14 5.80 -17.54 -15.61
C GLY A 14 6.81 -18.68 -15.73
N SER A 15 8.06 -18.38 -16.10
CA SER A 15 9.14 -19.35 -16.25
C SER A 15 10.18 -19.25 -15.13
N LEU A 16 9.86 -18.56 -14.05
CA LEU A 16 10.79 -18.30 -12.96
C LEU A 16 10.99 -19.57 -12.12
N GLU A 17 12.23 -20.04 -12.03
CA GLU A 17 12.59 -21.06 -11.07
C GLU A 17 12.74 -20.42 -9.70
N VAL A 18 11.90 -20.82 -8.75
CA VAL A 18 11.93 -20.26 -7.40
C VAL A 18 12.65 -21.21 -6.45
N PRO A 19 13.86 -20.87 -5.97
CA PRO A 19 14.57 -21.63 -4.95
C PRO A 19 13.72 -21.92 -3.71
N SER A 20 13.87 -23.12 -3.16
CA SER A 20 13.18 -23.62 -1.96
C SER A 20 13.68 -23.01 -0.64
N GLN A 21 14.23 -21.79 -0.67
CA GLN A 21 14.67 -21.05 0.51
C GLN A 21 13.75 -19.89 0.83
N ALA A 22 13.54 -19.65 2.11
CA ALA A 22 12.70 -18.56 2.58
C ALA A 22 13.32 -17.20 2.19
N LEU A 23 12.51 -16.32 1.61
CA LEU A 23 12.94 -15.00 1.14
C LEU A 23 13.37 -14.05 2.27
N ASP A 24 12.84 -14.25 3.47
CA ASP A 24 13.04 -13.36 4.61
C ASP A 24 14.28 -13.67 5.43
N ASP A 25 14.61 -14.95 5.61
CA ASP A 25 15.68 -15.41 6.50
C ASP A 25 16.58 -16.51 5.93
N ALA A 26 16.40 -16.88 4.65
CA ALA A 26 17.09 -17.97 3.98
C ALA A 26 16.93 -19.36 4.65
N SER A 27 15.93 -19.53 5.52
CA SER A 27 15.60 -20.82 6.12
C SER A 27 15.26 -21.87 5.06
N PRO A 28 15.71 -23.13 5.22
CA PRO A 28 15.32 -24.24 4.36
C PRO A 28 13.87 -24.68 4.59
N VAL A 29 13.25 -24.31 5.73
CA VAL A 29 11.85 -24.63 6.03
C VAL A 29 10.97 -23.51 5.50
N VAL A 30 10.33 -23.75 4.35
CA VAL A 30 9.52 -22.77 3.63
C VAL A 30 8.04 -23.10 3.65
N VAL A 31 7.24 -22.06 3.68
CA VAL A 31 5.81 -22.11 3.38
C VAL A 31 5.57 -21.31 2.11
N TRP A 32 4.99 -21.96 1.11
CA TRP A 32 4.69 -21.34 -0.17
C TRP A 32 3.43 -20.51 -0.07
N LEU A 33 3.55 -19.22 -0.37
CA LEU A 33 2.43 -18.30 -0.41
C LEU A 33 2.18 -17.81 -1.83
N ASN A 34 0.94 -17.94 -2.31
CA ASN A 34 0.51 -17.33 -3.56
C ASN A 34 0.17 -15.86 -3.32
N ALA A 35 1.18 -15.00 -3.41
CA ALA A 35 1.03 -13.57 -3.22
C ALA A 35 0.47 -12.90 -4.50
N PRO A 36 -0.54 -12.03 -4.40
CA PRO A 36 -0.97 -11.22 -5.53
C PRO A 36 0.15 -10.24 -5.90
N THR A 37 0.55 -10.25 -7.17
CA THR A 37 1.53 -9.29 -7.70
C THR A 37 0.87 -8.02 -8.19
N ASP A 38 -0.37 -8.10 -8.68
CA ASP A 38 -1.11 -6.96 -9.19
C ASP A 38 -1.93 -6.24 -8.12
N GLY A 39 -2.27 -4.98 -8.42
CA GLY A 39 -3.14 -4.13 -7.60
C GLY A 39 -4.61 -4.58 -7.57
N PHE A 40 -5.53 -3.63 -7.44
CA PHE A 40 -6.94 -3.76 -7.02
C PHE A 40 -7.79 -4.94 -7.58
N CYS A 41 -7.36 -5.63 -8.65
CA CYS A 41 -8.06 -6.77 -9.25
C CYS A 41 -7.25 -8.09 -9.33
N GLY A 42 -6.03 -8.16 -8.78
CA GLY A 42 -5.32 -9.43 -8.53
C GLY A 42 -5.06 -10.33 -9.75
N SER A 43 -4.89 -9.75 -10.96
CA SER A 43 -4.69 -10.49 -12.21
C SER A 43 -3.38 -11.29 -12.29
N GLY A 44 -2.44 -11.05 -11.38
CA GLY A 44 -1.18 -11.79 -11.27
C GLY A 44 -0.97 -12.35 -9.87
N ARG A 45 -0.49 -13.59 -9.80
CA ARG A 45 -0.06 -14.25 -8.55
C ARG A 45 1.34 -14.81 -8.75
N MET A 46 2.15 -14.72 -7.71
CA MET A 46 3.49 -15.30 -7.66
C MET A 46 3.60 -16.18 -6.41
N ALA A 47 4.15 -17.37 -6.59
CA ALA A 47 4.49 -18.24 -5.47
C ALA A 47 5.77 -17.72 -4.80
N VAL A 48 5.68 -17.45 -3.50
CA VAL A 48 6.72 -16.79 -2.71
C VAL A 48 7.04 -17.68 -1.51
N PRO A 49 8.26 -18.22 -1.40
CA PRO A 49 8.67 -18.99 -0.23
C PRO A 49 8.95 -18.05 0.94
N LEU A 50 8.19 -18.21 2.03
CA LEU A 50 8.36 -17.44 3.27
C LEU A 50 8.68 -18.38 4.44
N ALA A 51 9.43 -17.91 5.44
CA ALA A 51 9.59 -18.67 6.67
C ALA A 51 8.26 -18.79 7.42
N ALA A 52 8.08 -19.91 8.14
CA ALA A 52 6.84 -20.21 8.88
C ALA A 52 6.40 -19.08 9.83
N ARG A 53 7.36 -18.39 10.46
CA ARG A 53 7.10 -17.24 11.35
C ARG A 53 6.46 -16.03 10.65
N SER A 54 6.71 -15.87 9.35
CA SER A 54 6.25 -14.75 8.52
C SER A 54 4.92 -15.06 7.82
N VAL A 55 4.41 -16.29 7.91
CA VAL A 55 3.15 -16.71 7.29
C VAL A 55 1.96 -15.99 7.91
N LYS A 56 1.93 -15.81 9.24
CA LYS A 56 0.79 -15.18 9.92
C LYS A 56 0.62 -13.70 9.51
N SER A 57 1.73 -12.97 9.35
CA SER A 57 1.71 -11.58 8.90
C SER A 57 1.31 -11.49 7.42
N ALA A 58 1.82 -12.41 6.58
CA ALA A 58 1.46 -12.46 5.17
C ALA A 58 -0.01 -12.89 4.95
N GLY A 59 -0.54 -13.81 5.76
CA GLY A 59 -1.94 -14.23 5.72
C GLY A 59 -2.92 -13.11 6.11
N ARG A 60 -2.57 -12.29 7.11
CA ARG A 60 -3.34 -11.08 7.44
C ARG A 60 -3.38 -10.10 6.26
N PHE A 61 -2.26 -9.93 5.57
CA PHE A 61 -2.21 -9.10 4.37
C PHE A 61 -3.06 -9.66 3.23
N LEU A 62 -3.05 -10.97 2.98
CA LEU A 62 -3.90 -11.58 1.95
C LEU A 62 -5.40 -11.38 2.24
N LEU A 63 -5.80 -11.53 3.51
CA LEU A 63 -7.17 -11.24 3.95
C LEU A 63 -7.53 -9.77 3.71
N GLU A 64 -6.63 -8.85 4.07
CA GLU A 64 -6.81 -7.42 3.82
C GLU A 64 -6.96 -7.14 2.32
N PHE A 65 -6.08 -7.69 1.49
CA PHE A 65 -6.12 -7.50 0.04
C PHE A 65 -7.44 -7.98 -0.56
N ARG A 66 -7.97 -9.11 -0.08
CA ARG A 66 -9.24 -9.68 -0.55
C ARG A 66 -10.46 -8.87 -0.09
N LEU A 67 -10.42 -8.30 1.11
CA LEU A 67 -11.52 -7.52 1.69
C LEU A 67 -11.47 -6.04 1.28
N ARG A 68 -10.34 -5.56 0.77
CA ARG A 68 -10.10 -4.17 0.38
C ARG A 68 -11.16 -3.53 -0.51
N PRO A 69 -11.61 -4.14 -1.61
CA PRO A 69 -12.68 -3.56 -2.42
C PRO A 69 -14.00 -3.49 -1.65
N PHE A 70 -14.33 -4.54 -0.89
CA PHE A 70 -15.58 -4.60 -0.11
C PHE A 70 -15.62 -3.58 1.02
N ILE A 71 -14.50 -3.35 1.71
CA ILE A 71 -14.42 -2.36 2.79
C ILE A 71 -14.59 -0.95 2.22
N GLY A 72 -13.96 -0.64 1.08
CA GLY A 72 -14.18 0.63 0.39
C GLY A 72 -15.65 0.86 0.01
N TRP A 73 -16.29 -0.16 -0.58
CA TRP A 73 -17.71 -0.10 -0.93
C TRP A 73 -18.64 -0.02 0.28
N LEU A 74 -18.36 -0.77 1.36
CA LEU A 74 -19.11 -0.70 2.62
C LEU A 74 -19.04 0.68 3.24
N VAL A 75 -17.85 1.29 3.24
CA VAL A 75 -17.67 2.64 3.77
C VAL A 75 -18.40 3.65 2.87
N PHE A 76 -18.31 3.53 1.54
CA PHE A 76 -19.06 4.40 0.64
C PHE A 76 -20.58 4.26 0.82
N ALA A 77 -21.09 3.02 0.91
CA ALA A 77 -22.51 2.76 1.14
C ALA A 77 -22.97 3.32 2.50
N ALA A 78 -22.20 3.09 3.56
CA ALA A 78 -22.48 3.66 4.87
C ALA A 78 -22.43 5.20 4.86
N TYR A 79 -21.51 5.82 4.10
CA TYR A 79 -21.49 7.26 3.89
C TYR A 79 -22.78 7.75 3.23
N THR A 80 -23.22 7.12 2.15
CA THR A 80 -24.45 7.52 1.43
C THR A 80 -25.70 7.40 2.31
N VAL A 81 -25.82 6.32 3.08
CA VAL A 81 -26.96 6.11 3.99
C VAL A 81 -26.94 7.11 5.16
N MET A 82 -25.76 7.41 5.71
CA MET A 82 -25.63 8.36 6.82
C MET A 82 -25.80 9.81 6.39
N SER A 83 -25.35 10.18 5.20
CA SER A 83 -25.53 11.53 4.65
C SER A 83 -27.00 11.81 4.31
N ASP A 84 -27.71 10.85 3.69
CA ASP A 84 -29.16 10.96 3.46
C ASP A 84 -29.95 11.04 4.78
N GLY A 85 -29.61 10.20 5.76
CA GLY A 85 -30.25 10.23 7.09
C GLY A 85 -29.98 11.54 7.87
N TYR A 86 -28.79 12.12 7.73
CA TYR A 86 -28.47 13.43 8.33
C TYR A 86 -29.20 14.58 7.65
N MET A 87 -29.25 14.60 6.31
CA MET A 87 -30.00 15.62 5.55
C MET A 87 -31.50 15.60 5.87
N ARG A 88 -32.03 14.43 6.22
CA ARG A 88 -33.43 14.25 6.66
C ARG A 88 -33.64 14.46 8.16
N GLY A 89 -32.60 14.81 8.92
CA GLY A 89 -32.67 15.05 10.37
C GLY A 89 -32.91 13.78 11.22
N LEU A 90 -32.74 12.59 10.64
CA LEU A 90 -33.03 11.30 11.28
C LEU A 90 -31.87 10.74 12.11
N LEU A 91 -30.63 11.20 11.87
CA LEU A 91 -29.42 10.68 12.51
C LEU A 91 -28.57 11.80 13.10
N SER A 92 -28.00 11.57 14.29
CA SER A 92 -26.97 12.44 14.89
C SER A 92 -25.65 12.37 14.10
N SER A 93 -24.67 13.22 14.42
CA SER A 93 -23.35 13.29 13.75
C SER A 93 -22.38 12.15 14.12
N VAL A 94 -22.66 11.40 15.18
CA VAL A 94 -21.87 10.25 15.68
C VAL A 94 -21.55 9.16 14.62
N PRO A 95 -22.46 8.80 13.71
CA PRO A 95 -22.19 7.76 12.71
C PRO A 95 -21.17 8.21 11.65
N GLN A 96 -21.17 9.51 11.28
CA GLN A 96 -20.22 10.10 10.33
C GLN A 96 -18.79 10.09 10.90
N VAL A 97 -18.65 10.30 12.21
CA VAL A 97 -17.39 10.21 12.98
C VAL A 97 -16.78 8.81 12.91
N VAL A 98 -17.60 7.79 13.13
CA VAL A 98 -17.15 6.40 13.09
C VAL A 98 -16.68 6.04 11.67
N LEU A 99 -17.38 6.54 10.66
CA LEU A 99 -17.05 6.29 9.26
C LEU A 99 -15.76 6.99 8.82
N ALA A 100 -15.59 8.25 9.21
CA ALA A 100 -14.37 9.02 9.06
C ALA A 100 -13.16 8.34 9.72
N ALA A 101 -13.32 7.92 10.97
CA ALA A 101 -12.30 7.19 11.71
C ALA A 101 -11.99 5.83 11.06
N ALA A 102 -13.00 5.14 10.52
CA ALA A 102 -12.81 3.90 9.76
C ALA A 102 -12.06 4.13 8.44
N LEU A 103 -12.36 5.20 7.70
CA LEU A 103 -11.64 5.61 6.48
C LEU A 103 -10.19 5.99 6.77
N GLY A 104 -9.97 6.85 7.77
CA GLY A 104 -8.64 7.28 8.20
C GLY A 104 -7.82 6.10 8.73
N GLY A 105 -8.43 5.28 9.59
CA GLY A 105 -7.86 4.03 10.09
C GLY A 105 -7.49 3.08 8.96
N TRP A 106 -8.39 2.88 7.99
CA TRP A 106 -8.16 2.03 6.82
C TRP A 106 -7.01 2.55 5.93
N LEU A 107 -6.97 3.85 5.62
CA LEU A 107 -5.90 4.46 4.83
C LEU A 107 -4.54 4.33 5.53
N THR A 108 -4.53 4.42 6.86
CA THR A 108 -3.31 4.27 7.67
C THR A 108 -2.89 2.81 7.76
N PHE A 109 -3.83 1.89 7.96
CA PHE A 109 -3.56 0.45 8.05
C PHE A 109 -3.11 -0.13 6.71
N ALA A 110 -3.76 0.27 5.62
CA ALA A 110 -3.40 -0.13 4.26
C ALA A 110 -2.03 0.39 3.80
N SER A 111 -1.42 1.32 4.55
CA SER A 111 -0.05 1.79 4.35
C SER A 111 1.00 0.89 5.00
N ASN A 112 0.62 0.01 5.95
CA ASN A 112 1.50 -0.96 6.62
C ASN A 112 1.57 -2.30 5.86
N ARG A 113 1.89 -2.25 4.56
CA ARG A 113 2.13 -3.47 3.79
C ARG A 113 3.33 -4.24 4.36
N PRO A 114 3.28 -5.59 4.44
CA PRO A 114 4.46 -6.39 4.71
C PRO A 114 5.54 -6.01 3.69
N ARG A 115 6.69 -5.56 4.18
CA ARG A 115 7.74 -4.95 3.34
C ARG A 115 8.45 -5.93 2.40
N GLN A 116 7.97 -7.17 2.30
CA GLN A 116 8.59 -8.31 1.61
C GLN A 116 7.72 -8.93 0.51
N LEU A 117 6.49 -8.44 0.30
CA LEU A 117 5.61 -9.03 -0.69
C LEU A 117 5.89 -8.49 -2.09
N PRO A 118 5.80 -9.36 -3.11
CA PRO A 118 6.03 -8.96 -4.47
C PRO A 118 4.93 -8.00 -4.93
N TYR A 119 5.28 -7.08 -5.80
CA TYR A 119 4.32 -6.21 -6.47
C TYR A 119 4.76 -5.94 -7.90
N ARG A 120 3.79 -5.71 -8.78
CA ARG A 120 4.03 -5.33 -10.15
C ARG A 120 4.19 -3.82 -10.26
N THR A 121 5.18 -3.39 -11.02
CA THR A 121 5.41 -1.99 -11.36
C THR A 121 4.51 -1.57 -12.51
N HIS A 122 4.38 -0.27 -12.73
CA HIS A 122 3.65 0.27 -13.88
C HIS A 122 4.27 -0.10 -15.25
N VAL A 123 5.55 -0.50 -15.29
CA VAL A 123 6.23 -1.01 -16.50
C VAL A 123 5.90 -2.49 -16.74
N GLY A 124 5.33 -3.16 -15.73
CA GLY A 124 4.94 -4.57 -15.78
C GLY A 124 5.91 -5.51 -15.08
N ASP A 125 7.11 -5.05 -14.71
CA ASP A 125 8.08 -5.86 -13.97
C ASP A 125 7.60 -6.17 -12.56
N VAL A 126 7.95 -7.34 -12.05
CA VAL A 126 7.63 -7.77 -10.68
C VAL A 126 8.81 -7.52 -9.78
N VAL A 127 8.56 -6.82 -8.69
CA VAL A 127 9.58 -6.44 -7.71
C VAL A 127 9.36 -7.23 -6.45
N VAL A 128 10.39 -7.91 -5.97
CA VAL A 128 10.40 -8.61 -4.69
C VAL A 128 11.31 -7.84 -3.72
N PRO A 129 10.74 -7.03 -2.81
CA PRO A 129 11.52 -6.18 -1.93
C PRO A 129 12.13 -6.96 -0.76
N ARG A 130 13.30 -6.49 -0.28
CA ARG A 130 13.92 -6.90 1.00
C ARG A 130 14.20 -8.41 1.12
N VAL A 131 14.74 -8.98 0.05
CA VAL A 131 15.18 -10.37 -0.01
C VAL A 131 16.52 -10.53 0.69
N HIS A 132 16.71 -11.65 1.41
CA HIS A 132 18.01 -12.00 1.98
C HIS A 132 19.06 -12.14 0.89
N ALA A 133 20.26 -11.59 1.08
CA ALA A 133 21.30 -11.55 0.05
C ALA A 133 21.66 -12.95 -0.51
N ASP A 134 21.74 -13.97 0.34
CA ASP A 134 22.03 -15.34 -0.09
C ASP A 134 20.92 -15.92 -0.98
N THR A 135 19.65 -15.68 -0.62
CA THR A 135 18.50 -16.12 -1.41
C THR A 135 18.44 -15.38 -2.74
N ALA A 136 18.75 -14.07 -2.73
CA ALA A 136 18.83 -13.25 -3.92
C ALA A 136 19.92 -13.75 -4.89
N ARG A 137 21.10 -14.09 -4.37
CA ARG A 137 22.19 -14.65 -5.17
C ARG A 137 21.77 -15.95 -5.86
N ARG A 138 21.15 -16.88 -5.12
CA ARG A 138 20.64 -18.13 -5.70
C ARG A 138 19.55 -17.91 -6.74
N TRP A 139 18.66 -16.95 -6.53
CA TRP A 139 17.65 -16.56 -7.52
C TRP A 139 18.28 -16.08 -8.82
N VAL A 140 19.31 -15.24 -8.74
CA VAL A 140 20.04 -14.73 -9.92
C VAL A 140 20.83 -15.85 -10.61
N GLU A 141 21.49 -16.72 -9.84
CA GLU A 141 22.23 -17.87 -10.37
C GLU A 141 21.30 -18.86 -11.12
N SER A 142 20.08 -19.06 -10.61
CA SER A 142 19.10 -19.96 -11.23
C SER A 142 18.31 -19.28 -12.37
N ASN A 143 18.25 -17.95 -12.39
CA ASN A 143 17.46 -17.18 -13.35
C ASN A 143 18.28 -15.99 -13.89
N PRO A 144 18.94 -16.14 -15.06
CA PRO A 144 19.85 -15.12 -15.60
C PRO A 144 19.16 -13.78 -15.94
N ASN A 145 17.84 -13.78 -16.05
CA ASN A 145 17.04 -12.57 -16.34
C ASN A 145 16.64 -11.77 -15.08
N VAL A 146 16.84 -12.33 -13.88
CA VAL A 146 16.53 -11.65 -12.62
C VAL A 146 17.69 -10.73 -12.25
N ARG A 147 17.37 -9.51 -11.85
CA ARG A 147 18.37 -8.51 -11.47
C ARG A 147 18.22 -8.14 -10.00
N THR A 148 19.35 -8.06 -9.29
CA THR A 148 19.44 -7.41 -7.98
C THR A 148 19.63 -5.92 -8.18
N THR A 149 18.93 -5.12 -7.38
CA THR A 149 19.14 -3.67 -7.34
C THR A 149 19.06 -3.17 -5.91
N ASP A 150 19.99 -2.28 -5.59
CA ASP A 150 19.98 -1.50 -4.35
C ASP A 150 19.36 -0.10 -4.59
N ASP A 151 19.07 0.24 -5.85
CA ASP A 151 18.42 1.49 -6.22
C ASP A 151 16.93 1.49 -5.85
N PRO A 152 16.36 2.68 -5.63
CA PRO A 152 14.94 2.80 -5.36
C PRO A 152 14.14 2.31 -6.59
N VAL A 153 13.41 1.22 -6.41
CA VAL A 153 12.73 0.51 -7.50
C VAL A 153 11.46 1.22 -7.96
N ALA A 154 11.12 1.02 -9.24
CA ALA A 154 9.97 1.61 -9.90
C ALA A 154 8.65 1.36 -9.14
N ARG A 155 7.78 2.37 -9.18
CA ARG A 155 6.54 2.42 -8.40
C ARG A 155 5.48 1.44 -8.93
N PRO A 156 4.56 0.98 -8.05
CA PRO A 156 3.43 0.16 -8.46
C PRO A 156 2.51 0.84 -9.48
N GLN A 157 2.38 2.16 -9.42
CA GLN A 157 1.51 2.95 -10.30
C GLN A 157 2.32 4.04 -10.98
N PRO A 158 1.88 4.53 -12.16
CA PRO A 158 2.56 5.61 -12.85
C PRO A 158 2.52 6.91 -12.01
N PRO A 159 3.52 7.80 -12.14
CA PRO A 159 3.55 9.07 -11.39
C PRO A 159 2.28 9.91 -11.55
N LEU A 160 1.69 9.90 -12.76
CA LEU A 160 0.44 10.61 -13.05
C LEU A 160 -0.73 10.14 -12.18
N PHE A 161 -0.82 8.83 -11.90
CA PHE A 161 -1.85 8.30 -11.01
C PHE A 161 -1.76 8.92 -9.62
N TYR A 162 -0.55 8.98 -9.06
CA TYR A 162 -0.33 9.59 -7.75
C TYR A 162 -0.59 11.11 -7.77
N ALA A 163 -0.21 11.79 -8.84
CA ALA A 163 -0.47 13.22 -9.00
C ALA A 163 -1.97 13.50 -8.98
N VAL A 164 -2.74 12.85 -9.85
CA VAL A 164 -4.20 12.99 -9.92
C VAL A 164 -4.85 12.68 -8.57
N TRP A 165 -4.51 11.54 -7.95
CA TRP A 165 -5.06 11.18 -6.65
C TRP A 165 -4.70 12.15 -5.53
N SER A 166 -3.47 12.65 -5.49
CA SER A 166 -3.06 13.64 -4.50
C SER A 166 -3.82 14.93 -4.66
N THR A 167 -4.02 15.41 -5.90
CA THR A 167 -4.78 16.63 -6.19
C THR A 167 -6.23 16.47 -5.75
N VAL A 168 -6.88 15.35 -6.09
CA VAL A 168 -8.26 15.06 -5.69
C VAL A 168 -8.40 15.03 -4.17
N LEU A 169 -7.49 14.33 -3.46
CA LEU A 169 -7.54 14.24 -1.99
C LEU A 169 -7.30 15.60 -1.32
N LEU A 170 -6.32 16.37 -1.80
CA LEU A 170 -5.97 17.67 -1.22
C LEU A 170 -7.07 18.71 -1.47
N LEU A 171 -7.51 18.88 -2.72
CA LEU A 171 -8.58 19.81 -3.06
C LEU A 171 -9.90 19.41 -2.40
N GLY A 172 -10.21 18.10 -2.37
CA GLY A 172 -11.39 17.59 -1.68
C GLY A 172 -11.36 17.88 -0.18
N SER A 173 -10.22 17.65 0.49
CA SER A 173 -10.06 17.97 1.91
C SER A 173 -10.19 19.47 2.20
N ILE A 174 -9.55 20.32 1.39
CA ILE A 174 -9.64 21.78 1.53
C ILE A 174 -11.09 22.25 1.33
N GLY A 175 -11.73 21.83 0.24
CA GLY A 175 -13.11 22.22 -0.09
C GLY A 175 -14.10 21.80 1.00
N VAL A 176 -14.00 20.56 1.50
CA VAL A 176 -14.83 20.08 2.61
C VAL A 176 -14.53 20.87 3.89
N GLY A 177 -13.26 21.10 4.22
CA GLY A 177 -12.88 21.89 5.39
C GLY A 177 -13.44 23.33 5.35
N THR A 178 -13.33 24.00 4.20
CA THR A 178 -13.88 25.35 3.99
C THR A 178 -15.41 25.37 4.07
N TYR A 179 -16.08 24.38 3.47
CA TYR A 179 -17.53 24.26 3.55
C TYR A 179 -17.99 24.10 5.01
N LEU A 180 -17.38 23.17 5.75
CA LEU A 180 -17.72 22.90 7.14
C LEU A 180 -17.43 24.09 8.07
N ALA A 181 -16.37 24.86 7.80
CA ALA A 181 -16.07 26.08 8.55
C ALA A 181 -17.11 27.19 8.34
N ASN A 182 -17.74 27.25 7.16
CA ASN A 182 -18.66 28.31 6.77
C ASN A 182 -20.14 27.98 7.01
N ASP A 183 -20.50 26.71 7.24
CA ASP A 183 -21.88 26.26 7.46
C ASP A 183 -22.48 26.76 8.79
N GLY A 184 -21.68 27.36 9.66
CA GLY A 184 -22.12 27.95 10.94
C GLY A 184 -22.65 26.94 11.97
N ARG A 185 -22.60 25.64 11.64
CA ARG A 185 -23.00 24.53 12.52
C ARG A 185 -21.80 24.01 13.30
N GLU A 186 -22.03 23.64 14.57
CA GLU A 186 -21.04 22.88 15.33
C GLU A 186 -20.86 21.49 14.72
N GLN A 187 -19.69 21.28 14.12
CA GLN A 187 -19.30 20.00 13.57
C GLN A 187 -18.55 19.18 14.62
N SER A 188 -18.82 17.89 14.67
CA SER A 188 -18.14 17.00 15.60
C SER A 188 -16.62 16.97 15.35
N LEU A 189 -15.83 16.86 16.42
CA LEU A 189 -14.36 16.79 16.37
C LEU A 189 -13.85 15.75 15.34
N ALA A 190 -14.54 14.62 15.22
CA ALA A 190 -14.07 13.56 14.35
C ALA A 190 -14.32 13.80 12.86
N ILE A 191 -15.25 14.69 12.47
CA ILE A 191 -15.32 15.18 11.09
C ILE A 191 -14.04 15.95 10.76
N TRP A 192 -13.55 16.80 11.66
CA TRP A 192 -12.27 17.50 11.49
C TRP A 192 -11.08 16.54 11.42
N VAL A 193 -11.07 15.49 12.24
CA VAL A 193 -10.05 14.42 12.15
C VAL A 193 -10.11 13.70 10.80
N ALA A 194 -11.30 13.46 10.24
CA ALA A 194 -11.47 12.91 8.89
C ALA A 194 -10.80 13.77 7.83
N VAL A 195 -11.12 15.07 7.85
CA VAL A 195 -10.58 16.06 6.89
C VAL A 195 -9.06 16.09 6.97
N ALA A 196 -8.50 16.11 8.18
CA ALA A 196 -7.05 16.04 8.40
C ALA A 196 -6.44 14.72 7.89
N ALA A 197 -7.10 13.58 8.12
CA ALA A 197 -6.62 12.28 7.64
C ALA A 197 -6.62 12.19 6.10
N VAL A 198 -7.64 12.74 5.44
CA VAL A 198 -7.70 12.85 3.97
C VAL A 198 -6.59 13.78 3.46
N PHE A 199 -6.36 14.92 4.13
CA PHE A 199 -5.28 15.84 3.78
C PHE A 199 -3.91 15.16 3.87
N VAL A 200 -3.60 14.52 5.00
CA VAL A 200 -2.35 13.79 5.22
C VAL A 200 -2.19 12.66 4.20
N SER A 201 -3.27 11.96 3.85
CA SER A 201 -3.26 10.94 2.80
C SER A 201 -2.96 11.54 1.42
N GLY A 202 -3.51 12.72 1.12
CA GLY A 202 -3.20 13.51 -0.07
C GLY A 202 -1.72 13.89 -0.13
N VAL A 203 -1.16 14.44 0.96
CA VAL A 203 0.27 14.78 1.07
C VAL A 203 1.15 13.55 0.90
N ARG A 204 0.85 12.44 1.59
CA ARG A 204 1.60 11.18 1.44
C ARG A 204 1.55 10.63 0.02
N THR A 205 0.46 10.86 -0.69
CA THR A 205 0.30 10.47 -2.10
C THR A 205 1.08 11.43 -3.00
N ALA A 206 1.09 12.74 -2.71
CA ALA A 206 1.89 13.74 -3.41
C ALA A 206 3.39 13.46 -3.28
N LEU A 207 3.87 13.05 -2.10
CA LEU A 207 5.27 12.65 -1.92
C LEU A 207 5.68 11.47 -2.83
N LYS A 208 4.71 10.66 -3.30
CA LYS A 208 4.94 9.60 -4.28
C LYS A 208 4.97 10.10 -5.73
N THR A 209 4.93 11.40 -5.99
CA THR A 209 5.15 11.98 -7.33
C THR A 209 6.60 12.41 -7.51
N LEU A 210 7.30 12.80 -6.44
CA LEU A 210 8.71 13.20 -6.46
C LEU A 210 9.60 12.14 -7.12
N PRO A 211 10.74 12.46 -7.75
CA PRO A 211 11.64 11.44 -8.27
C PRO A 211 12.18 10.53 -7.14
N LEU A 212 12.41 9.26 -7.46
CA LEU A 212 12.96 8.29 -6.53
C LEU A 212 14.38 8.74 -6.11
N GLY A 213 14.66 8.82 -4.80
CA GLY A 213 15.93 9.31 -4.27
C GLY A 213 16.02 10.82 -4.03
N TYR A 214 14.97 11.59 -4.31
CA TYR A 214 14.95 13.05 -4.10
C TYR A 214 15.05 13.46 -2.63
N ILE A 215 14.54 12.63 -1.71
CA ILE A 215 14.68 12.84 -0.26
C ILE A 215 15.76 11.87 0.24
N ARG A 216 17.04 12.25 0.11
CA ARG A 216 18.11 11.67 0.93
C ARG A 216 18.07 12.38 2.27
N TRP A 217 17.60 11.68 3.29
CA TRP A 217 17.98 12.03 4.65
C TRP A 217 19.45 11.66 4.77
N GLU A 218 20.35 12.61 4.56
CA GLU A 218 21.72 12.42 4.99
C GLU A 218 21.66 12.16 6.49
N PRO A 219 22.08 10.97 6.97
CA PRO A 219 22.25 10.79 8.39
C PRO A 219 23.28 11.83 8.80
N GLY A 220 22.85 12.85 9.54
CA GLY A 220 23.73 13.89 10.02
C GLY A 220 24.95 13.24 10.64
N GLU A 221 26.13 13.67 10.18
CA GLU A 221 27.39 13.45 10.86
C GLU A 221 27.21 13.91 12.31
N GLN A 222 26.91 12.96 13.19
CA GLN A 222 27.15 13.13 14.61
C GLN A 222 28.65 12.93 14.79
N SER A 223 29.40 14.01 14.57
CA SER A 223 30.74 14.20 15.11
C SER A 223 30.68 14.35 16.62
#